data_AF-A0A257AU65-F1
#
_entry.id   AF-A0A257AU65-F1
#
_cell.length_a   1.000
_cell.length_b   1.000
_cell.length_c   1.000
_cell.angle_alpha   90.00
_cell.angle_beta   90.00
_cell.angle_gamma   90.00
#
_symmetry.space_group_name_H-M   'P 1'
#
loop_
_entity.id
_entity.type
_entity.pdbx_description
1 polymer ?
#
loop_
_entity_poly.entity_id
_entity_poly.type
_entity_poly.pdbx_seq_one_letter_code
_entity_poly.pdbx_strand_id
1 'polypeptide(L)'
;MTDILESIRNLKTLKTLKAGSEAARPKLSAKTSSPQLSSNLTYDIPSSDLLSYFRSLQTTFLQPPDVHLSVYPHRGQRLYNIWRFHACEKILKPWVRVGVFSPNDPRPWVREQNIDLMLKHEGSLIDALKKMGVEVVRGGEGFPKMDRIAWNTRLVQEHIRKIAEKKPDVLILNQGSWTFPYDSIDAVKYFEAEAGDIARVIIFSHKNPKVPGLVAGMAIGGGLKRIGIPYTHIFGDIEKDPRVSRDLESVLRFYKRGAESAEKVKDVIRKLKYQKYLALGGMSLRMPTTTVDVDQWQKVFGISYETLDQSELLVRAENMVEWDGRPGESNYKILDRRVEDALDFLWRKKHGRFDFSRPSLKGIEKIVYQLALYYAALDIVKEYNITFMGVKCQDELSARHCTACILTAFMNNDVGPDGKPKPIIPASCENDMDSALTQLILHLLTGKPAGFGDFRDVEDGVLTIMNCGQHPPYFFGRPDEDPVKKLDRAEYIGQEIFYAAGGASVRGRTPGGLKMTVARLARENLRYQLVATVIETIDVDPGEHERYNYSWPIIKGKIPIPDEVLIDVWPCNHLGFAFGDLTPELVEFAHRVGIGYKIFAEDGKEYSRPS
;
A
#
# COMPACT_ATOMS: atom_id res chain seq x y z
N MET A 1 -27.14 -35.54 19.32
CA MET A 1 -28.47 -35.33 18.71
C MET A 1 -29.49 -35.52 19.81
N THR A 2 -29.77 -34.40 20.49
CA THR A 2 -30.73 -34.04 21.56
C THR A 2 -29.97 -33.12 22.53
N ASP A 3 -30.53 -31.96 22.81
CA ASP A 3 -30.01 -30.83 23.65
C ASP A 3 -29.59 -29.54 22.92
N ILE A 4 -30.19 -29.25 21.76
CA ILE A 4 -30.17 -27.89 21.14
C ILE A 4 -31.58 -27.51 20.66
N LEU A 5 -32.61 -27.66 21.50
CA LEU A 5 -33.99 -27.28 21.13
C LEU A 5 -34.81 -26.61 22.26
N GLU A 6 -34.17 -26.09 23.32
CA GLU A 6 -34.92 -25.47 24.43
C GLU A 6 -34.71 -23.96 24.65
N SER A 7 -33.82 -23.30 23.89
CA SER A 7 -33.60 -21.84 24.08
C SER A 7 -34.15 -20.94 22.97
N ILE A 8 -34.84 -21.49 21.96
CA ILE A 8 -35.48 -20.70 20.88
C ILE A 8 -37.00 -20.55 21.12
N ARG A 9 -37.39 -20.18 22.34
CA ARG A 9 -38.81 -19.91 22.66
C ARG A 9 -39.13 -18.63 23.43
N ASN A 10 -38.13 -17.84 23.81
CA ASN A 10 -38.38 -16.54 24.45
C ASN A 10 -37.67 -15.43 23.68
N LEU A 11 -38.43 -14.68 22.87
CA LEU A 11 -38.28 -13.25 22.54
C LEU A 11 -39.02 -12.94 21.22
N LYS A 12 -40.34 -13.04 21.27
CA LYS A 12 -41.26 -12.43 20.29
C LYS A 12 -42.31 -11.61 21.04
N THR A 13 -41.92 -10.44 21.54
CA THR A 13 -42.84 -9.33 21.83
C THR A 13 -42.04 -8.12 22.30
N LEU A 14 -41.83 -7.13 21.43
CA LEU A 14 -42.19 -5.73 21.65
C LEU A 14 -41.79 -4.89 20.43
N LYS A 15 -42.81 -4.53 19.66
CA LYS A 15 -42.80 -3.47 18.65
C LYS A 15 -43.01 -2.12 19.37
N THR A 16 -42.55 -1.08 18.67
CA THR A 16 -42.98 0.33 18.72
C THR A 16 -42.62 1.18 19.94
N LEU A 17 -41.65 2.09 19.73
CA LEU A 17 -41.81 3.51 20.05
C LEU A 17 -41.30 4.33 18.85
N LYS A 18 -42.15 5.26 18.40
CA LYS A 18 -41.97 6.19 17.28
C LYS A 18 -41.67 7.58 17.86
N ALA A 19 -40.81 8.30 17.13
CA ALA A 19 -40.85 9.74 16.86
C ALA A 19 -40.62 10.77 17.99
N GLY A 20 -39.61 11.62 17.75
CA GLY A 20 -39.80 13.07 17.73
C GLY A 20 -39.00 13.88 18.75
N SER A 21 -38.01 14.64 18.27
CA SER A 21 -37.93 16.09 18.51
C SER A 21 -36.78 16.72 17.72
N GLU A 22 -37.14 17.54 16.73
CA GLU A 22 -36.34 18.63 16.20
C GLU A 22 -36.19 19.76 17.24
N ALA A 23 -35.19 20.63 17.01
CA ALA A 23 -34.89 21.95 17.59
C ALA A 23 -33.62 21.95 18.47
N ALA A 24 -32.68 22.89 18.41
CA ALA A 24 -32.55 24.12 17.64
C ALA A 24 -31.06 24.52 17.64
N ARG A 25 -30.58 25.04 16.51
CA ARG A 25 -29.33 25.81 16.43
C ARG A 25 -29.57 27.25 16.90
N PRO A 26 -28.68 27.87 17.68
CA PRO A 26 -28.53 29.31 17.69
C PRO A 26 -27.43 29.73 16.71
N LYS A 27 -27.80 30.61 15.79
CA LYS A 27 -26.89 31.50 15.06
C LYS A 27 -26.24 32.45 16.07
N LEU A 28 -24.92 32.62 15.99
CA LEU A 28 -24.23 33.80 16.51
C LEU A 28 -23.58 34.55 15.35
N SER A 29 -24.07 35.77 15.17
CA SER A 29 -23.65 36.74 14.17
C SER A 29 -22.43 37.54 14.64
N ALA A 30 -21.50 37.75 13.72
CA ALA A 30 -20.75 38.97 13.40
C ALA A 30 -20.31 39.93 14.53
N LYS A 31 -19.00 40.22 14.55
CA LYS A 31 -18.34 41.56 14.43
C LYS A 31 -16.84 41.37 14.72
N THR A 32 -15.95 41.46 13.73
CA THR A 32 -15.23 42.66 13.27
C THR A 32 -14.67 43.53 14.39
N SER A 33 -13.35 43.50 14.58
CA SER A 33 -12.51 44.70 14.73
C SER A 33 -11.04 44.32 14.88
N SER A 34 -10.28 44.48 13.80
CA SER A 34 -8.84 44.66 13.81
C SER A 34 -8.51 46.08 14.31
N PRO A 35 -7.43 46.28 15.06
CA PRO A 35 -6.73 47.55 15.10
C PRO A 35 -5.38 47.43 14.37
N GLN A 36 -5.20 48.26 13.34
CA GLN A 36 -3.88 48.73 12.92
C GLN A 36 -3.34 49.69 13.99
N LEU A 37 -2.03 49.67 14.28
CA LEU A 37 -1.14 50.84 14.13
C LEU A 37 0.29 50.50 14.57
N SER A 38 1.25 50.81 13.69
CA SER A 38 2.57 51.45 13.92
C SER A 38 3.49 50.91 15.03
N SER A 39 4.81 50.79 14.88
CA SER A 39 5.80 51.55 14.11
C SER A 39 7.18 50.90 14.26
N ASN A 40 8.01 51.06 13.22
CA ASN A 40 9.45 51.33 13.24
C ASN A 40 10.39 50.43 14.05
N LEU A 41 11.27 49.74 13.32
CA LEU A 41 12.71 49.71 13.62
C LEU A 41 13.47 49.39 12.33
N THR A 42 14.11 50.43 11.80
CA THR A 42 15.13 50.43 10.75
C THR A 42 16.47 49.97 11.31
N TYR A 43 17.16 49.07 10.60
CA TYR A 43 18.62 49.02 10.56
C TYR A 43 19.09 48.57 9.18
N ASP A 44 19.85 49.45 8.53
CA ASP A 44 20.64 49.21 7.32
C ASP A 44 21.86 48.33 7.61
N ILE A 45 22.30 47.53 6.62
CA ILE A 45 23.71 47.20 6.26
C ILE A 45 23.71 46.35 4.96
N PRO A 46 24.75 46.46 4.10
CA PRO A 46 24.60 46.67 2.66
C PRO A 46 24.73 45.45 1.74
N SER A 47 24.22 45.67 0.53
CA SER A 47 24.30 44.82 -0.66
C SER A 47 25.70 44.81 -1.29
N SER A 48 26.42 43.70 -1.14
CA SER A 48 27.47 43.27 -2.08
C SER A 48 27.80 41.79 -1.86
N ASP A 49 27.11 40.89 -2.56
CA ASP A 49 27.60 39.56 -3.04
C ASP A 49 26.47 38.59 -3.41
N LEU A 50 25.58 39.00 -4.32
CA LEU A 50 24.59 38.10 -4.92
C LEU A 50 24.65 38.03 -6.45
N LEU A 51 25.59 38.75 -7.07
CA LEU A 51 25.78 38.83 -8.53
C LEU A 51 26.93 37.97 -9.07
N SER A 52 27.75 37.37 -8.20
CA SER A 52 28.85 36.46 -8.56
C SER A 52 28.45 34.98 -8.56
N TYR A 53 27.36 34.60 -7.88
CA TYR A 53 26.90 33.20 -7.80
C TYR A 53 25.99 32.79 -8.98
N PHE A 54 25.26 33.73 -9.59
CA PHE A 54 24.33 33.44 -10.68
C PHE A 54 24.95 33.44 -12.09
N ARG A 55 26.27 33.63 -12.23
CA ARG A 55 26.97 33.61 -13.54
C ARG A 55 27.56 32.26 -13.96
N SER A 56 27.38 31.19 -13.20
CA SER A 56 27.96 29.87 -13.53
C SER A 56 27.00 28.85 -14.15
N LEU A 57 25.75 29.21 -14.45
CA LEU A 57 24.77 28.28 -15.01
C LEU A 57 24.06 28.87 -16.24
N GLN A 58 24.75 28.85 -17.39
CA GLN A 58 24.11 28.93 -18.70
C GLN A 58 24.62 27.82 -19.61
N THR A 59 23.70 26.97 -20.04
CA THR A 59 23.58 26.26 -21.34
C THR A 59 22.35 25.34 -21.19
N THR A 60 21.35 25.23 -22.05
CA THR A 60 20.98 25.83 -23.33
C THR A 60 19.52 25.38 -23.51
N PHE A 61 18.51 26.24 -23.70
CA PHE A 61 17.27 25.84 -24.39
C PHE A 61 16.49 27.08 -24.89
N LEU A 62 16.48 27.19 -26.22
CA LEU A 62 15.51 27.77 -27.16
C LEU A 62 14.42 28.74 -26.63
N GLN A 63 14.45 29.96 -27.18
CA GLN A 63 13.39 30.98 -27.15
C GLN A 63 12.08 30.51 -27.80
N PRO A 64 10.93 31.04 -27.36
CA PRO A 64 9.79 31.32 -28.22
C PRO A 64 9.64 32.84 -28.52
N PRO A 65 9.02 33.21 -29.65
CA PRO A 65 9.05 34.58 -30.17
C PRO A 65 8.06 35.53 -29.49
N ASP A 66 8.40 36.81 -29.63
CA ASP A 66 7.78 38.02 -29.10
C ASP A 66 6.26 38.11 -29.32
N VAL A 67 5.53 38.48 -28.26
CA VAL A 67 4.15 38.96 -28.34
C VAL A 67 4.12 40.43 -27.95
N HIS A 68 3.98 41.30 -28.96
CA HIS A 68 3.67 42.71 -28.78
C HIS A 68 2.22 42.86 -28.29
N LEU A 69 2.06 43.42 -27.09
CA LEU A 69 0.79 43.92 -26.58
C LEU A 69 0.64 45.39 -26.94
N SER A 70 -0.40 45.73 -27.71
CA SER A 70 -0.92 47.10 -27.80
C SER A 70 -2.38 47.11 -27.34
N VAL A 71 -2.74 48.17 -26.63
CA VAL A 71 -4.02 48.37 -25.94
C VAL A 71 -4.82 49.46 -26.66
N TYR A 72 -6.15 49.30 -26.67
CA TYR A 72 -7.25 50.31 -26.73
C TYR A 72 -8.34 50.10 -27.83
N PRO A 73 -9.60 50.54 -27.62
CA PRO A 73 -10.75 49.61 -27.53
C PRO A 73 -11.95 49.93 -28.46
N HIS A 74 -12.96 49.06 -28.35
CA HIS A 74 -14.41 49.25 -28.56
C HIS A 74 -15.11 48.83 -29.88
N ARG A 75 -16.22 48.09 -29.63
CA ARG A 75 -17.51 47.96 -30.34
C ARG A 75 -17.62 47.02 -31.56
N GLY A 76 -18.11 45.81 -31.25
CA GLY A 76 -19.43 45.35 -31.72
C GLY A 76 -19.54 44.79 -33.14
N GLN A 77 -19.57 43.46 -33.26
CA GLN A 77 -20.43 42.76 -34.22
C GLN A 77 -20.48 41.26 -33.94
N ARG A 78 -21.70 40.70 -33.87
CA ARG A 78 -21.95 39.26 -33.88
C ARG A 78 -21.58 38.70 -35.25
N LEU A 79 -20.62 37.77 -35.28
CA LEU A 79 -20.40 36.89 -36.42
C LEU A 79 -20.28 35.45 -35.91
N TYR A 80 -21.20 34.62 -36.40
CA TYR A 80 -21.17 33.17 -36.24
C TYR A 80 -19.94 32.60 -36.95
N ASN A 81 -18.93 32.17 -36.19
CA ASN A 81 -17.82 31.38 -36.73
C ASN A 81 -18.06 29.90 -36.46
N ILE A 82 -18.40 29.19 -37.53
CA ILE A 82 -18.41 27.73 -37.64
C ILE A 82 -16.98 27.25 -37.46
N TRP A 83 -16.66 26.68 -36.31
CA TRP A 83 -15.40 25.97 -36.08
C TRP A 83 -15.46 24.63 -36.81
N ARG A 84 -14.88 24.57 -38.01
CA ARG A 84 -14.44 23.30 -38.60
C ARG A 84 -13.33 22.74 -37.70
N PHE A 85 -13.67 21.72 -36.92
CA PHE A 85 -12.68 20.85 -36.29
C PHE A 85 -11.87 20.17 -37.40
N HIS A 86 -10.67 20.67 -37.67
CA HIS A 86 -9.61 19.82 -38.21
C HIS A 86 -9.18 18.90 -37.07
N ALA A 87 -9.62 17.65 -37.13
CA ALA A 87 -9.09 16.58 -36.29
C ALA A 87 -7.60 16.41 -36.63
N CYS A 88 -6.75 17.10 -35.89
CA CYS A 88 -5.34 16.78 -35.85
C CYS A 88 -5.24 15.47 -35.08
N GLU A 89 -5.20 14.34 -35.78
CA GLU A 89 -4.77 13.05 -35.22
C GLU A 89 -3.34 13.23 -34.68
N LYS A 90 -3.21 13.72 -33.45
CA LYS A 90 -1.97 13.54 -32.69
C LYS A 90 -1.80 12.03 -32.59
N ILE A 91 -0.80 11.50 -33.29
CA ILE A 91 -0.31 10.14 -33.08
C ILE A 91 0.08 10.05 -31.60
N LEU A 92 -0.84 9.57 -30.77
CA LEU A 92 -0.59 9.31 -29.36
C LEU A 92 0.49 8.23 -29.33
N LYS A 93 1.63 8.53 -28.71
CA LYS A 93 2.64 7.51 -28.45
C LYS A 93 1.97 6.35 -27.69
N PRO A 94 2.25 5.10 -28.04
CA PRO A 94 1.66 3.97 -27.35
C PRO A 94 2.05 3.99 -25.87
N TRP A 95 1.09 3.75 -24.98
CA TRP A 95 1.31 3.82 -23.53
C TRP A 95 1.71 2.46 -22.92
N VAL A 96 1.51 1.37 -23.66
CA VAL A 96 1.90 0.00 -23.28
C VAL A 96 2.22 -0.80 -24.55
N ARG A 97 3.17 -1.72 -24.42
CA ARG A 97 3.47 -2.72 -25.47
C ARG A 97 2.97 -4.09 -25.04
N VAL A 98 2.25 -4.75 -25.93
CA VAL A 98 1.61 -6.05 -25.67
C VAL A 98 2.00 -7.06 -26.74
N GLY A 99 2.43 -8.23 -26.30
CA GLY A 99 2.58 -9.40 -27.16
C GLY A 99 1.27 -10.15 -27.31
N VAL A 100 0.82 -10.44 -28.53
CA VAL A 100 -0.37 -11.27 -28.78
C VAL A 100 0.06 -12.60 -29.39
N PHE A 101 -0.18 -13.67 -28.66
CA PHE A 101 0.02 -15.05 -29.09
C PHE A 101 -1.32 -15.75 -29.27
N SER A 102 -1.57 -16.28 -30.47
CA SER A 102 -2.79 -17.00 -30.82
C SER A 102 -2.44 -18.44 -31.26
N PRO A 103 -2.84 -19.48 -30.50
CA PRO A 103 -2.74 -20.86 -30.93
C PRO A 103 -3.97 -21.33 -31.71
N ASN A 104 -3.85 -22.45 -32.43
CA ASN A 104 -4.95 -23.14 -33.13
C ASN A 104 -4.98 -24.62 -32.74
N ASP A 105 -6.07 -25.30 -33.08
CA ASP A 105 -6.17 -26.75 -33.05
C ASP A 105 -5.20 -27.38 -34.07
N PRO A 106 -4.36 -28.37 -33.72
CA PRO A 106 -3.41 -28.96 -34.67
C PRO A 106 -4.07 -29.81 -35.77
N ARG A 107 -5.30 -30.30 -35.55
CA ARG A 107 -5.98 -31.24 -36.46
C ARG A 107 -6.20 -30.59 -37.84
N PRO A 108 -5.65 -31.15 -38.94
CA PRO A 108 -5.64 -30.50 -40.25
C PRO A 108 -7.02 -30.05 -40.75
N TRP A 109 -8.03 -30.91 -40.66
CA TRP A 109 -9.39 -30.61 -41.10
C TRP A 109 -10.06 -29.49 -40.28
N VAL A 110 -9.67 -29.31 -39.02
CA VAL A 110 -10.16 -28.21 -38.18
C VAL A 110 -9.51 -26.90 -38.61
N ARG A 111 -8.18 -26.90 -38.81
CA ARG A 111 -7.42 -25.70 -39.23
C ARG A 111 -7.87 -25.16 -40.57
N GLU A 112 -8.03 -26.05 -41.55
CA GLU A 112 -8.46 -25.68 -42.89
C GLU A 112 -9.83 -24.97 -42.87
N GLN A 113 -10.74 -25.43 -42.00
CA GLN A 113 -12.08 -24.86 -41.89
C GLN A 113 -12.14 -23.61 -40.99
N ASN A 114 -11.27 -23.50 -39.99
CA ASN A 114 -11.38 -22.48 -38.94
C ASN A 114 -10.38 -21.32 -39.04
N ILE A 115 -9.37 -21.39 -39.92
CA ILE A 115 -8.27 -20.40 -39.94
C ILE A 115 -8.77 -18.96 -40.14
N ASP A 116 -9.77 -18.76 -41.00
CA ASP A 116 -10.34 -17.42 -41.24
C ASP A 116 -11.07 -16.88 -40.01
N LEU A 117 -11.74 -17.75 -39.25
CA LEU A 117 -12.35 -17.38 -37.98
C LEU A 117 -11.31 -17.00 -36.94
N MET A 118 -10.23 -17.79 -36.81
CA MET A 118 -9.15 -17.52 -35.86
C MET A 118 -8.42 -16.20 -36.18
N LEU A 119 -8.13 -15.94 -37.45
CA LEU A 119 -7.56 -14.68 -37.92
C LEU A 119 -8.50 -13.50 -37.66
N LYS A 120 -9.81 -13.67 -37.86
CA LYS A 120 -10.81 -12.65 -37.53
C LYS A 120 -10.82 -12.35 -36.03
N HIS A 121 -10.88 -13.38 -35.19
CA HIS A 121 -10.90 -13.22 -33.74
C HIS A 121 -9.63 -12.51 -33.23
N GLU A 122 -8.44 -12.93 -33.68
CA GLU A 122 -7.19 -12.21 -33.40
C GLU A 122 -7.25 -10.75 -33.90
N GLY A 123 -7.72 -10.53 -35.13
CA GLY A 123 -7.88 -9.20 -35.70
C GLY A 123 -8.76 -8.27 -34.86
N SER A 124 -9.94 -8.74 -34.42
CA SER A 124 -10.85 -7.96 -33.57
C SER A 124 -10.19 -7.57 -32.23
N LEU A 125 -9.40 -8.46 -31.63
CA LEU A 125 -8.62 -8.14 -30.42
C LEU A 125 -7.54 -7.08 -30.71
N ILE A 126 -6.75 -7.28 -31.75
CA ILE A 126 -5.67 -6.36 -32.14
C ILE A 126 -6.21 -4.97 -32.45
N ASP A 127 -7.33 -4.89 -33.17
CA ASP A 127 -7.97 -3.62 -33.53
C ASP A 127 -8.51 -2.90 -32.28
N ALA A 128 -9.08 -3.63 -31.32
CA ALA A 128 -9.50 -3.05 -30.05
C ALA A 128 -8.31 -2.50 -29.26
N LEU A 129 -7.21 -3.26 -29.16
CA LEU A 129 -5.97 -2.81 -28.50
C LEU A 129 -5.39 -1.55 -29.17
N LYS A 130 -5.32 -1.53 -30.50
CA LYS A 130 -4.83 -0.35 -31.25
C LYS A 130 -5.70 0.88 -31.02
N LYS A 131 -7.03 0.72 -30.98
CA LYS A 131 -7.96 1.81 -30.65
C LYS A 131 -7.75 2.35 -29.23
N MET A 132 -7.26 1.52 -28.30
CA MET A 132 -6.85 1.95 -26.95
C MET A 132 -5.47 2.64 -26.92
N GLY A 133 -4.77 2.75 -28.06
CA GLY A 133 -3.41 3.29 -28.11
C GLY A 133 -2.33 2.31 -27.61
N VAL A 134 -2.58 1.00 -27.73
CA VAL A 134 -1.62 -0.05 -27.37
C VAL A 134 -0.73 -0.39 -28.56
N GLU A 135 0.58 -0.52 -28.34
CA GLU A 135 1.50 -1.12 -29.31
C GLU A 135 1.36 -2.64 -29.28
N VAL A 136 0.98 -3.25 -30.40
CA VAL A 136 0.77 -4.70 -30.49
C VAL A 136 1.90 -5.36 -31.26
N VAL A 137 2.55 -6.32 -30.61
CA VAL A 137 3.52 -7.25 -31.21
C VAL A 137 2.80 -8.57 -31.48
N ARG A 138 2.50 -8.83 -32.75
CA ARG A 138 1.81 -10.05 -33.16
C ARG A 138 2.81 -11.16 -33.48
N GLY A 139 2.70 -12.30 -32.80
CA GLY A 139 3.65 -13.42 -33.00
C GLY A 139 3.64 -13.99 -34.42
N GLY A 140 2.45 -14.10 -35.03
CA GLY A 140 2.27 -14.64 -36.38
C GLY A 140 2.58 -13.69 -37.54
N GLU A 141 3.08 -12.49 -37.27
CA GLU A 141 3.34 -11.52 -38.33
C GLU A 141 4.45 -12.01 -39.29
N GLY A 142 4.18 -11.89 -40.59
CA GLY A 142 5.07 -12.35 -41.66
C GLY A 142 4.98 -13.85 -42.01
N PHE A 143 4.18 -14.65 -41.31
CA PHE A 143 3.97 -16.06 -41.65
C PHE A 143 2.92 -16.27 -42.77
N PRO A 144 2.99 -17.41 -43.51
CA PRO A 144 1.90 -17.85 -44.39
C PRO A 144 0.58 -17.96 -43.63
N LYS A 145 -0.56 -17.78 -44.31
CA LYS A 145 -1.91 -17.71 -43.70
C LYS A 145 -2.14 -18.79 -42.62
N MET A 146 -1.83 -20.05 -42.93
CA MET A 146 -2.04 -21.20 -42.03
C MET A 146 -1.14 -21.21 -40.80
N ASP A 147 0.01 -20.53 -40.87
CA ASP A 147 1.02 -20.51 -39.82
C ASP A 147 0.97 -19.23 -38.99
N ARG A 148 0.19 -18.21 -39.39
CA ARG A 148 -0.03 -16.99 -38.60
C ARG A 148 -0.69 -17.26 -37.25
N ILE A 149 -1.41 -18.37 -37.12
CA ILE A 149 -1.95 -18.86 -35.85
C ILE A 149 -1.20 -20.16 -35.56
N ALA A 150 -0.48 -20.21 -34.44
CA ALA A 150 0.44 -21.32 -34.15
C ALA A 150 -0.32 -22.63 -33.89
N TRP A 151 0.06 -23.70 -34.57
CA TRP A 151 -0.62 -25.01 -34.44
C TRP A 151 0.31 -26.17 -34.10
N ASN A 152 1.61 -25.89 -33.94
CA ASN A 152 2.61 -26.86 -33.53
C ASN A 152 3.71 -26.16 -32.72
N THR A 153 4.52 -26.94 -32.00
CA THR A 153 5.57 -26.46 -31.10
C THR A 153 6.58 -25.52 -31.78
N ARG A 154 6.98 -25.80 -33.03
CA ARG A 154 7.92 -24.93 -33.77
C ARG A 154 7.34 -23.51 -33.92
N LEU A 155 6.09 -23.41 -34.34
CA LEU A 155 5.41 -22.12 -34.49
C LEU A 155 5.18 -21.43 -33.15
N VAL A 156 4.88 -22.18 -32.08
CA VAL A 156 4.81 -21.61 -30.71
C VAL A 156 6.13 -20.92 -30.36
N GLN A 157 7.25 -21.63 -30.51
CA GLN A 157 8.58 -21.08 -30.22
C GLN A 157 8.93 -19.87 -31.09
N GLU A 158 8.70 -19.95 -32.41
CA GLU A 158 9.01 -18.85 -33.32
C GLU A 158 8.17 -17.60 -33.06
N HIS A 159 6.87 -17.77 -32.79
CA HIS A 159 5.97 -16.64 -32.47
C HIS A 159 6.38 -15.98 -31.15
N ILE A 160 6.67 -16.79 -30.14
CA ILE A 160 7.05 -16.29 -28.82
C ILE A 160 8.41 -15.60 -28.84
N ARG A 161 9.39 -16.13 -29.58
CA ARG A 161 10.68 -15.45 -29.77
C ARG A 161 10.50 -14.07 -30.39
N LYS A 162 9.73 -13.96 -31.48
CA LYS A 162 9.39 -12.67 -32.11
C LYS A 162 8.73 -11.69 -31.12
N ILE A 163 7.84 -12.20 -30.27
CA ILE A 163 7.18 -11.40 -29.24
C ILE A 163 8.20 -10.94 -28.19
N ALA A 164 8.98 -11.85 -27.62
CA ALA A 164 9.95 -11.58 -26.57
C ALA A 164 11.06 -10.62 -27.01
N GLU A 165 11.54 -10.69 -28.26
CA GLU A 165 12.52 -9.76 -28.84
C GLU A 165 12.08 -8.29 -28.75
N LYS A 166 10.76 -8.04 -28.79
CA LYS A 166 10.20 -6.69 -28.66
C LYS A 166 9.95 -6.28 -27.21
N LYS A 167 10.25 -7.13 -26.23
CA LYS A 167 10.13 -6.84 -24.79
C LYS A 167 8.79 -6.20 -24.42
N PRO A 168 7.66 -6.86 -24.68
CA PRO A 168 6.35 -6.33 -24.30
C PRO A 168 6.21 -6.31 -22.77
N ASP A 169 5.40 -5.38 -22.27
CA ASP A 169 5.07 -5.28 -20.84
C ASP A 169 4.15 -6.45 -20.41
N VAL A 170 3.29 -6.91 -21.33
CA VAL A 170 2.23 -7.91 -21.10
C VAL A 170 2.18 -8.92 -22.26
N LEU A 171 1.95 -10.19 -21.94
CA LEU A 171 1.65 -11.25 -22.90
C LEU A 171 0.15 -11.60 -22.86
N ILE A 172 -0.54 -11.48 -23.99
CA ILE A 172 -1.92 -11.93 -24.16
C ILE A 172 -1.94 -13.27 -24.90
N LEU A 173 -2.53 -14.28 -24.26
CA LEU A 173 -2.88 -15.56 -24.85
C LEU A 173 -4.30 -15.47 -25.43
N ASN A 174 -4.40 -15.27 -26.73
CA ASN A 174 -5.67 -15.07 -27.43
C ASN A 174 -6.33 -16.41 -27.82
N GLN A 175 -7.49 -16.70 -27.23
CA GLN A 175 -8.24 -17.94 -27.42
C GLN A 175 -9.50 -17.69 -28.25
N GLY A 176 -9.36 -17.82 -29.58
CA GLY A 176 -10.44 -17.64 -30.55
C GLY A 176 -11.40 -18.84 -30.68
N SER A 177 -10.96 -20.05 -30.35
CA SER A 177 -11.71 -21.31 -30.46
C SER A 177 -11.08 -22.37 -29.53
N TRP A 178 -11.42 -23.66 -29.68
CA TRP A 178 -10.63 -24.73 -29.08
C TRP A 178 -9.19 -24.67 -29.60
N THR A 179 -8.24 -24.75 -28.69
CA THR A 179 -6.81 -24.86 -28.95
C THR A 179 -6.25 -25.89 -27.98
N PHE A 180 -5.08 -26.47 -28.28
CA PHE A 180 -4.48 -27.42 -27.36
C PHE A 180 -3.82 -26.65 -26.21
N PRO A 181 -4.25 -26.85 -24.95
CA PRO A 181 -3.84 -25.96 -23.85
C PRO A 181 -2.32 -25.89 -23.62
N TYR A 182 -1.60 -26.98 -23.90
CA TYR A 182 -0.14 -27.02 -23.76
C TYR A 182 0.58 -26.02 -24.67
N ASP A 183 0.05 -25.68 -25.85
CA ASP A 183 0.67 -24.68 -26.72
C ASP A 183 0.67 -23.29 -26.05
N SER A 184 -0.37 -22.96 -25.30
CA SER A 184 -0.46 -21.70 -24.55
C SER A 184 0.39 -21.73 -23.27
N ILE A 185 0.43 -22.87 -22.58
CA ILE A 185 1.26 -23.05 -21.38
C ILE A 185 2.74 -22.94 -21.73
N ASP A 186 3.16 -23.64 -22.79
CA ASP A 186 4.53 -23.58 -23.29
C ASP A 186 4.85 -22.20 -23.87
N ALA A 187 3.89 -21.50 -24.48
CA ALA A 187 4.09 -20.11 -24.89
C ALA A 187 4.52 -19.21 -23.74
N VAL A 188 3.90 -19.31 -22.56
CA VAL A 188 4.30 -18.52 -21.39
C VAL A 188 5.70 -18.91 -20.93
N LYS A 189 5.98 -20.21 -20.80
CA LYS A 189 7.30 -20.70 -20.36
C LYS A 189 8.42 -20.27 -21.31
N TYR A 190 8.19 -20.37 -22.62
CA TYR A 190 9.13 -19.90 -23.63
C TYR A 190 9.28 -18.39 -23.57
N PHE A 191 8.21 -17.65 -23.30
CA PHE A 191 8.29 -16.19 -23.16
C PHE A 191 9.17 -15.80 -21.97
N GLU A 192 8.98 -16.41 -20.81
CA GLU A 192 9.82 -16.16 -19.63
C GLU A 192 11.29 -16.53 -19.88
N ALA A 193 11.54 -17.65 -20.56
CA ALA A 193 12.88 -18.08 -20.92
C ALA A 193 13.58 -17.12 -21.90
N GLU A 194 12.88 -16.67 -22.95
CA GLU A 194 13.41 -15.76 -23.97
C GLU A 194 13.54 -14.32 -23.45
N ALA A 195 12.61 -13.87 -22.58
CA ALA A 195 12.64 -12.55 -21.98
C ALA A 195 13.63 -12.45 -20.80
N GLY A 196 13.94 -13.57 -20.15
CA GLY A 196 14.74 -13.61 -18.93
C GLY A 196 14.06 -12.92 -17.74
N ASP A 197 12.73 -12.83 -17.75
CA ASP A 197 11.92 -12.17 -16.71
C ASP A 197 10.55 -12.86 -16.57
N ILE A 198 9.82 -12.53 -15.49
CA ILE A 198 8.47 -13.05 -15.24
C ILE A 198 7.48 -12.61 -16.33
N ALA A 199 6.48 -13.45 -16.63
CA ALA A 199 5.40 -13.10 -17.53
C ALA A 199 4.26 -12.38 -16.78
N ARG A 200 3.72 -11.32 -17.40
CA ARG A 200 2.43 -10.71 -17.01
C ARG A 200 1.39 -11.18 -17.99
N VAL A 201 0.59 -12.18 -17.59
CA VAL A 201 -0.23 -12.97 -18.52
C VAL A 201 -1.68 -12.53 -18.46
N ILE A 202 -2.27 -12.24 -19.62
CA ILE A 202 -3.71 -12.16 -19.80
C ILE A 202 -4.14 -13.33 -20.68
N ILE A 203 -5.13 -14.11 -20.22
CA ILE A 203 -5.86 -15.02 -21.09
C ILE A 203 -7.05 -14.22 -21.64
N PHE A 204 -7.12 -14.06 -22.96
CA PHE A 204 -8.27 -13.44 -23.61
C PHE A 204 -9.11 -14.52 -24.29
N SER A 205 -10.36 -14.73 -23.87
CA SER A 205 -11.25 -15.74 -24.45
C SER A 205 -12.43 -15.13 -25.18
N HIS A 206 -12.54 -15.44 -26.48
CA HIS A 206 -13.71 -15.07 -27.25
C HIS A 206 -14.94 -15.87 -26.78
N LYS A 207 -15.99 -15.17 -26.35
CA LYS A 207 -17.27 -15.80 -25.98
C LYS A 207 -18.15 -15.93 -27.22
N ASN A 208 -18.17 -17.12 -27.80
CA ASN A 208 -19.00 -17.44 -28.95
C ASN A 208 -19.65 -18.81 -28.75
N PRO A 209 -21.00 -18.94 -28.73
CA PRO A 209 -21.65 -20.23 -28.54
C PRO A 209 -21.30 -21.29 -29.60
N LYS A 210 -20.84 -20.89 -30.79
CA LYS A 210 -20.49 -21.81 -31.89
C LYS A 210 -19.08 -22.36 -31.79
N VAL A 211 -18.17 -21.71 -31.04
CA VAL A 211 -16.78 -22.15 -30.91
C VAL A 211 -16.26 -22.00 -29.48
N PRO A 212 -15.51 -22.99 -28.96
CA PRO A 212 -15.27 -23.10 -27.52
C PRO A 212 -14.03 -22.31 -27.03
N GLY A 213 -13.90 -21.03 -27.40
CA GLY A 213 -12.78 -20.16 -26.99
C GLY A 213 -12.69 -19.96 -25.47
N LEU A 214 -13.84 -19.82 -24.79
CA LEU A 214 -13.92 -19.78 -23.32
C LEU A 214 -13.46 -21.10 -22.69
N VAL A 215 -13.83 -22.24 -23.27
CA VAL A 215 -13.42 -23.57 -22.77
C VAL A 215 -11.90 -23.73 -22.86
N ALA A 216 -11.30 -23.32 -23.98
CA ALA A 216 -9.84 -23.31 -24.13
C ALA A 216 -9.17 -22.44 -23.06
N GLY A 217 -9.65 -21.21 -22.88
CA GLY A 217 -9.12 -20.31 -21.85
C GLY A 217 -9.20 -20.87 -20.43
N MET A 218 -10.32 -21.53 -20.07
CA MET A 218 -10.47 -22.19 -18.77
C MET A 218 -9.50 -23.38 -18.60
N ALA A 219 -9.29 -24.17 -19.65
CA ALA A 219 -8.35 -25.29 -19.62
C ALA A 219 -6.90 -24.81 -19.44
N ILE A 220 -6.51 -23.74 -20.15
CA ILE A 220 -5.20 -23.10 -20.01
C ILE A 220 -5.03 -22.52 -18.61
N GLY A 221 -6.04 -21.80 -18.12
CA GLY A 221 -6.02 -21.21 -16.79
C GLY A 221 -5.86 -22.24 -15.68
N GLY A 222 -6.56 -23.37 -15.78
CA GLY A 222 -6.36 -24.53 -14.90
C GLY A 222 -4.93 -25.08 -14.98
N GLY A 223 -4.35 -25.14 -16.18
CA GLY A 223 -2.96 -25.56 -16.39
C GLY A 223 -1.93 -24.61 -15.77
N LEU A 224 -2.06 -23.30 -15.98
CA LEU A 224 -1.17 -22.29 -15.41
C LEU A 224 -1.22 -22.25 -13.88
N LYS A 225 -2.42 -22.37 -13.29
CA LYS A 225 -2.58 -22.47 -11.82
C LYS A 225 -1.82 -23.66 -11.23
N ARG A 226 -1.83 -24.82 -11.90
CA ARG A 226 -1.14 -26.03 -11.43
C ARG A 226 0.38 -25.89 -11.38
N ILE A 227 0.95 -24.98 -12.16
CA ILE A 227 2.40 -24.71 -12.20
C ILE A 227 2.75 -23.37 -11.53
N GLY A 228 1.80 -22.72 -10.86
CA GLY A 228 2.03 -21.49 -10.10
C GLY A 228 2.26 -20.24 -10.95
N ILE A 229 1.83 -20.22 -12.22
CA ILE A 229 1.91 -19.03 -13.07
C ILE A 229 0.61 -18.22 -12.93
N PRO A 230 0.66 -16.97 -12.42
CA PRO A 230 -0.51 -16.12 -12.30
C PRO A 230 -0.95 -15.56 -13.66
N TYR A 231 -2.24 -15.32 -13.81
CA TYR A 231 -2.82 -14.70 -15.00
C TYR A 231 -4.12 -13.96 -14.65
N THR A 232 -4.53 -13.04 -15.50
CA THR A 232 -5.88 -12.48 -15.48
C THR A 232 -6.70 -13.02 -16.66
N HIS A 233 -7.92 -13.51 -16.40
CA HIS A 233 -8.80 -14.02 -17.46
C HIS A 233 -9.81 -12.95 -17.86
N ILE A 234 -9.70 -12.47 -19.09
CA ILE A 234 -10.70 -11.62 -19.72
C ILE A 234 -11.48 -12.44 -20.74
N PHE A 235 -12.80 -12.36 -20.74
CA PHE A 235 -13.62 -13.12 -21.68
C PHE A 235 -14.86 -12.32 -22.13
N GLY A 236 -15.27 -12.53 -23.37
CA GLY A 236 -16.47 -11.90 -23.91
C GLY A 236 -16.41 -11.66 -25.42
N ASP A 237 -17.31 -10.82 -25.91
CA ASP A 237 -17.32 -10.33 -27.29
C ASP A 237 -16.79 -8.89 -27.30
N ILE A 238 -15.53 -8.70 -27.71
CA ILE A 238 -14.85 -7.39 -27.64
C ILE A 238 -15.45 -6.36 -28.61
N GLU A 239 -16.18 -6.80 -29.63
CA GLU A 239 -16.81 -5.91 -30.60
C GLU A 239 -18.17 -5.40 -30.09
N LYS A 240 -18.90 -6.23 -29.33
CA LYS A 240 -20.27 -5.93 -28.91
C LYS A 240 -20.46 -5.59 -27.44
N ASP A 241 -19.54 -6.01 -26.58
CA ASP A 241 -19.61 -5.79 -25.15
C ASP A 241 -18.54 -4.77 -24.70
N PRO A 242 -18.90 -3.50 -24.51
CA PRO A 242 -17.97 -2.46 -24.07
C PRO A 242 -17.29 -2.77 -22.74
N ARG A 243 -17.88 -3.63 -21.89
CA ARG A 243 -17.26 -4.03 -20.62
C ARG A 243 -15.95 -4.76 -20.84
N VAL A 244 -15.88 -5.63 -21.86
CA VAL A 244 -14.69 -6.43 -22.19
C VAL A 244 -13.50 -5.54 -22.50
N SER A 245 -13.72 -4.50 -23.31
CA SER A 245 -12.69 -3.52 -23.66
C SER A 245 -12.24 -2.71 -22.44
N ARG A 246 -13.19 -2.29 -21.58
CA ARG A 246 -12.86 -1.58 -20.32
C ARG A 246 -12.06 -2.46 -19.35
N ASP A 247 -12.46 -3.71 -19.20
CA ASP A 247 -11.78 -4.69 -18.34
C ASP A 247 -10.36 -4.98 -18.83
N LEU A 248 -10.20 -5.18 -20.14
CA LEU A 248 -8.90 -5.37 -20.76
C LEU A 248 -7.99 -4.15 -20.55
N GLU A 249 -8.51 -2.94 -20.76
CA GLU A 249 -7.77 -1.71 -20.54
C GLU A 249 -7.36 -1.54 -19.07
N SER A 250 -8.28 -1.79 -18.11
CA SER A 250 -7.97 -1.72 -16.67
C SER A 250 -6.82 -2.66 -16.29
N VAL A 251 -6.89 -3.92 -16.74
CA VAL A 251 -5.85 -4.92 -16.45
C VAL A 251 -4.52 -4.58 -17.11
N LEU A 252 -4.53 -4.06 -18.34
CA LEU A 252 -3.33 -3.58 -19.01
C LEU A 252 -2.69 -2.41 -18.26
N ARG A 253 -3.48 -1.47 -17.73
CA ARG A 253 -2.97 -0.36 -16.90
C ARG A 253 -2.35 -0.87 -15.61
N PHE A 254 -2.98 -1.84 -14.95
CA PHE A 254 -2.44 -2.47 -13.76
C PHE A 254 -1.11 -3.17 -14.03
N TYR A 255 -1.05 -4.04 -15.06
CA TYR A 255 0.20 -4.72 -15.42
C TYR A 255 1.27 -3.77 -15.98
N LYS A 256 0.88 -2.68 -16.65
CA LYS A 256 1.83 -1.65 -17.06
C LYS A 256 2.51 -1.00 -15.86
N ARG A 257 1.73 -0.60 -14.84
CA ARG A 257 2.30 -0.07 -13.58
C ARG A 257 3.22 -1.09 -12.90
N GLY A 258 2.81 -2.36 -12.86
CA GLY A 258 3.65 -3.45 -12.37
C GLY A 258 4.98 -3.55 -13.13
N ALA A 259 4.93 -3.54 -14.47
CA ALA A 259 6.11 -3.56 -15.33
C ALA A 259 7.02 -2.34 -15.14
N GLU A 260 6.45 -1.13 -15.01
CA GLU A 260 7.20 0.10 -14.72
C GLU A 260 7.88 0.05 -13.34
N SER A 261 7.27 -0.65 -12.38
CA SER A 261 7.84 -0.85 -11.05
C SER A 261 8.88 -1.97 -10.95
N ALA A 262 9.08 -2.77 -12.01
CA ALA A 262 9.87 -4.00 -11.96
C ALA A 262 11.29 -3.79 -11.45
N GLU A 263 12.02 -2.78 -11.93
CA GLU A 263 13.40 -2.52 -11.50
C GLU A 263 13.48 -2.07 -10.04
N LYS A 264 12.49 -1.27 -9.60
CA LYS A 264 12.36 -0.86 -8.20
C LYS A 264 12.06 -2.06 -7.30
N VAL A 265 11.16 -2.95 -7.71
CA VAL A 265 10.85 -4.19 -6.98
C VAL A 265 12.07 -5.11 -6.92
N LYS A 266 12.80 -5.30 -8.04
CA LYS A 266 14.07 -6.05 -8.06
C LYS A 266 15.07 -5.44 -7.08
N ASP A 267 15.13 -4.12 -6.98
CA ASP A 267 15.98 -3.42 -6.00
C ASP A 267 15.56 -3.67 -4.56
N VAL A 268 14.25 -3.62 -4.26
CA VAL A 268 13.72 -3.99 -2.95
C VAL A 268 14.11 -5.42 -2.59
N ILE A 269 13.93 -6.39 -3.49
CA ILE A 269 14.31 -7.81 -3.25
C ILE A 269 15.81 -7.95 -2.98
N ARG A 270 16.67 -7.20 -3.69
CA ARG A 270 18.11 -7.17 -3.39
C ARG A 270 18.40 -6.57 -2.02
N LYS A 271 17.74 -5.47 -1.66
CA LYS A 271 17.89 -4.79 -0.36
C LYS A 271 17.45 -5.66 0.81
N LEU A 272 16.40 -6.47 0.65
CA LEU A 272 15.92 -7.41 1.69
C LEU A 272 17.04 -8.32 2.22
N LYS A 273 17.98 -8.72 1.37
CA LYS A 273 19.12 -9.58 1.74
C LYS A 273 20.12 -8.93 2.69
N TYR A 274 20.03 -7.62 2.86
CA TYR A 274 20.88 -6.83 3.76
C TYR A 274 20.12 -6.34 4.99
N GLN A 275 18.86 -6.76 5.16
CA GLN A 275 18.06 -6.37 6.31
C GLN A 275 18.29 -7.33 7.48
N LYS A 276 18.33 -6.75 8.67
CA LYS A 276 18.45 -7.44 9.95
C LYS A 276 17.27 -7.02 10.84
N TYR A 277 16.50 -8.02 11.28
CA TYR A 277 15.40 -7.86 12.22
C TYR A 277 15.90 -7.91 13.67
N LEU A 278 15.32 -7.10 14.55
CA LEU A 278 15.47 -7.24 16.00
C LEU A 278 14.13 -7.62 16.63
N ALA A 279 14.10 -8.78 17.28
CA ALA A 279 13.04 -9.16 18.22
C ALA A 279 13.41 -8.71 19.64
N LEU A 280 12.71 -7.69 20.17
CA LEU A 280 12.77 -7.34 21.60
C LEU A 280 11.67 -8.09 22.35
N GLY A 281 12.06 -9.17 23.02
CA GLY A 281 11.16 -10.14 23.65
C GLY A 281 10.70 -11.24 22.70
N GLY A 282 9.83 -12.12 23.20
CA GLY A 282 9.27 -13.26 22.47
C GLY A 282 7.87 -13.01 21.89
N MET A 283 7.03 -14.05 21.96
CA MET A 283 5.64 -14.02 21.50
C MET A 283 4.75 -13.19 22.43
N SER A 284 4.11 -12.15 21.90
CA SER A 284 3.10 -11.38 22.64
C SER A 284 1.78 -12.13 22.73
N LEU A 285 1.15 -12.11 23.91
CA LEU A 285 -0.22 -12.61 24.18
C LEU A 285 -0.54 -14.03 23.67
N ARG A 286 0.50 -14.86 23.47
CA ARG A 286 0.38 -16.19 22.85
C ARG A 286 -0.25 -16.16 21.45
N MET A 287 -0.11 -15.05 20.72
CA MET A 287 -0.59 -14.95 19.34
C MET A 287 0.34 -15.74 18.41
N PRO A 288 -0.13 -16.79 17.75
CA PRO A 288 0.71 -17.58 16.85
C PRO A 288 1.11 -16.80 15.59
N THR A 289 0.35 -15.76 15.24
CA THR A 289 0.51 -14.93 14.04
C THR A 289 1.62 -13.89 14.16
N THR A 290 2.20 -13.68 15.35
CA THR A 290 3.26 -12.69 15.57
C THR A 290 4.67 -13.26 15.44
N THR A 291 4.83 -14.59 15.45
CA THR A 291 6.13 -15.26 15.35
C THR A 291 6.34 -15.91 13.98
N VAL A 292 7.58 -15.98 13.50
CA VAL A 292 7.95 -16.62 12.21
C VAL A 292 8.96 -17.73 12.40
N ASP A 293 9.05 -18.59 11.38
CA ASP A 293 10.23 -19.42 11.15
C ASP A 293 11.33 -18.53 10.52
N VAL A 294 12.39 -18.27 11.28
CA VAL A 294 13.49 -17.40 10.86
C VAL A 294 14.36 -18.04 9.76
N ASP A 295 14.42 -19.37 9.69
CA ASP A 295 15.11 -20.08 8.61
C ASP A 295 14.32 -19.94 7.31
N GLN A 296 12.99 -19.97 7.40
CA GLN A 296 12.13 -19.68 6.26
C GLN A 296 12.31 -18.23 5.77
N TRP A 297 12.44 -17.25 6.67
CA TRP A 297 12.77 -15.87 6.30
C TRP A 297 14.12 -15.75 5.59
N GLN A 298 15.16 -16.41 6.11
CA GLN A 298 16.47 -16.44 5.46
C GLN A 298 16.37 -17.06 4.05
N LYS A 299 15.64 -18.17 3.91
CA LYS A 299 15.49 -18.87 2.63
C LYS A 299 14.70 -18.07 1.60
N VAL A 300 13.60 -17.44 2.01
CA VAL A 300 12.66 -16.76 1.09
C VAL A 300 13.06 -15.32 0.82
N PHE A 301 13.44 -14.57 1.86
CA PHE A 301 13.69 -13.13 1.78
C PHE A 301 15.18 -12.75 1.95
N GLY A 302 16.02 -13.67 2.45
CA GLY A 302 17.44 -13.39 2.72
C GLY A 302 17.68 -12.54 3.97
N ILE A 303 16.70 -12.45 4.86
CA ILE A 303 16.72 -11.54 6.02
C ILE A 303 17.44 -12.19 7.21
N SER A 304 18.30 -11.42 7.87
CA SER A 304 18.95 -11.83 9.12
C SER A 304 18.09 -11.50 10.35
N TYR A 305 18.37 -12.16 11.46
CA TYR A 305 17.58 -12.11 12.69
C TYR A 305 18.49 -11.89 13.90
N GLU A 306 18.03 -11.06 14.83
CA GLU A 306 18.61 -10.80 16.14
C GLU A 306 17.53 -10.89 17.20
N THR A 307 17.89 -11.35 18.39
CA THR A 307 16.96 -11.38 19.51
C THR A 307 17.64 -10.94 20.80
N LEU A 308 16.95 -10.06 21.52
CA LEU A 308 17.31 -9.67 22.87
C LEU A 308 16.04 -9.75 23.71
N ASP A 309 16.18 -10.13 24.98
CA ASP A 309 15.07 -10.00 25.90
C ASP A 309 14.71 -8.51 26.07
N GLN A 310 13.43 -8.21 26.29
CA GLN A 310 12.99 -6.82 26.46
C GLN A 310 13.52 -6.18 27.76
N SER A 311 14.13 -6.94 28.67
CA SER A 311 14.88 -6.40 29.81
C SER A 311 16.10 -5.58 29.41
N GLU A 312 16.75 -5.88 28.28
CA GLU A 312 17.88 -5.07 27.79
C GLU A 312 17.46 -3.63 27.51
N LEU A 313 16.22 -3.44 27.03
CA LEU A 313 15.62 -2.13 26.84
C LEU A 313 15.48 -1.37 28.16
N LEU A 314 15.06 -2.08 29.22
CA LEU A 314 14.84 -1.50 30.55
C LEU A 314 16.18 -1.09 31.19
N VAL A 315 17.18 -1.98 31.18
CA VAL A 315 18.51 -1.72 31.75
C VAL A 315 19.12 -0.46 31.12
N ARG A 316 19.06 -0.33 29.80
CA ARG A 316 19.58 0.84 29.10
C ARG A 316 18.79 2.10 29.39
N ALA A 317 17.46 2.03 29.39
CA ALA A 317 16.60 3.18 29.66
C ALA A 317 16.77 3.71 31.09
N GLU A 318 16.95 2.81 32.07
CA GLU A 318 17.18 3.19 33.47
C GLU A 318 18.54 3.85 33.70
N ASN A 319 19.54 3.58 32.86
CA ASN A 319 20.81 4.31 32.87
C ASN A 319 20.71 5.74 32.30
N MET A 320 19.62 6.08 31.61
CA MET A 320 19.40 7.41 31.04
C MET A 320 18.72 8.39 32.00
N VAL A 321 18.12 7.88 33.09
CA VAL A 321 17.33 8.67 34.04
C VAL A 321 17.54 8.14 35.45
N GLU A 322 18.01 8.99 36.35
CA GLU A 322 18.10 8.68 37.78
C GLU A 322 16.71 8.87 38.41
N TRP A 323 16.21 7.85 39.12
CA TRP A 323 14.89 7.86 39.76
C TRP A 323 15.02 7.79 41.28
N ASP A 324 14.27 8.64 42.01
CA ASP A 324 14.22 8.58 43.49
C ASP A 324 13.58 7.27 44.00
N GLY A 325 12.77 6.61 43.17
CA GLY A 325 12.04 5.40 43.49
C GLY A 325 11.73 4.58 42.23
N ARG A 326 10.45 4.25 42.00
CA ARG A 326 10.05 3.42 40.86
C ARG A 326 10.16 4.19 39.53
N PRO A 327 10.83 3.64 38.51
CA PRO A 327 10.91 4.26 37.19
C PRO A 327 9.55 4.64 36.59
N GLY A 328 9.42 5.89 36.16
CA GLY A 328 8.20 6.44 35.59
C GLY A 328 7.08 6.76 36.60
N GLU A 329 7.32 6.63 37.90
CA GLU A 329 6.33 6.86 38.97
C GLU A 329 6.85 7.72 40.13
N SER A 330 8.15 8.02 40.17
CA SER A 330 8.78 8.88 41.17
C SER A 330 9.37 10.13 40.53
N ASN A 331 9.85 11.05 41.36
CA ASN A 331 10.74 12.12 40.92
C ASN A 331 11.97 11.53 40.21
N TYR A 332 12.56 12.35 39.34
CA TYR A 332 13.64 11.93 38.47
C TYR A 332 14.60 13.07 38.13
N LYS A 333 15.79 12.67 37.66
CA LYS A 333 16.77 13.53 37.03
C LYS A 333 17.24 12.88 35.73
N ILE A 334 16.98 13.55 34.60
CA ILE A 334 17.40 13.07 33.29
C ILE A 334 18.92 13.19 33.17
N LEU A 335 19.59 12.10 32.80
CA LEU A 335 21.04 12.02 32.60
C LEU A 335 21.41 12.09 31.11
N ASP A 336 20.54 11.58 30.23
CA ASP A 336 20.75 11.61 28.78
C ASP A 336 20.11 12.85 28.14
N ARG A 337 20.95 13.66 27.46
CA ARG A 337 20.51 14.89 26.80
C ARG A 337 19.43 14.67 25.74
N ARG A 338 19.41 13.51 25.07
CA ARG A 338 18.41 13.20 24.03
C ARG A 338 17.02 13.07 24.62
N VAL A 339 16.91 12.48 25.81
CA VAL A 339 15.64 12.39 26.56
C VAL A 339 15.15 13.78 26.95
N GLU A 340 16.06 14.65 27.44
CA GLU A 340 15.72 16.04 27.79
C GLU A 340 15.29 16.86 26.56
N ASP A 341 16.02 16.76 25.45
CA ASP A 341 15.69 17.44 24.18
C ASP A 341 14.30 17.02 23.68
N ALA A 342 13.97 15.72 23.73
CA ALA A 342 12.66 15.21 23.33
C ALA A 342 11.54 15.67 24.27
N LEU A 343 11.79 15.65 25.58
CA LEU A 343 10.85 16.16 26.57
C LEU A 343 10.60 17.66 26.38
N ASP A 344 11.65 18.45 26.19
CA ASP A 344 11.54 19.89 25.92
C ASP A 344 10.72 20.15 24.65
N PHE A 345 10.99 19.41 23.57
CA PHE A 345 10.26 19.54 22.32
C PHE A 345 8.77 19.21 22.46
N LEU A 346 8.42 18.01 22.93
CA LEU A 346 7.03 17.59 22.99
C LEU A 346 6.25 18.36 24.06
N TRP A 347 6.79 18.43 25.28
CA TRP A 347 6.05 18.91 26.44
C TRP A 347 6.21 20.42 26.66
N ARG A 348 7.45 20.92 26.76
CA ARG A 348 7.70 22.33 27.13
C ARG A 348 7.39 23.29 25.97
N LYS A 349 7.75 22.91 24.74
CA LYS A 349 7.44 23.63 23.49
C LYS A 349 6.07 23.29 22.90
N LYS A 350 5.33 22.35 23.51
CA LYS A 350 3.93 22.01 23.21
C LYS A 350 3.70 21.43 21.80
N HIS A 351 4.62 20.57 21.35
CA HIS A 351 4.42 19.78 20.14
C HIS A 351 3.65 18.49 20.46
N GLY A 352 2.33 18.57 20.29
CA GLY A 352 1.36 17.54 20.67
C GLY A 352 0.59 17.92 21.93
N ARG A 353 -0.42 17.11 22.28
CA ARG A 353 -1.32 17.35 23.41
C ARG A 353 -1.23 16.22 24.42
N PHE A 354 -1.19 16.54 25.70
CA PHE A 354 -1.06 15.54 26.76
C PHE A 354 -2.30 15.54 27.64
N ASP A 355 -2.78 14.35 27.99
CA ASP A 355 -3.92 14.16 28.88
C ASP A 355 -3.50 13.32 30.10
N PHE A 356 -3.44 14.00 31.25
CA PHE A 356 -3.10 13.41 32.54
C PHE A 356 -4.32 13.07 33.41
N SER A 357 -5.54 13.17 32.86
CA SER A 357 -6.77 12.91 33.61
C SER A 357 -7.02 11.43 33.87
N ARG A 358 -6.35 10.54 33.11
CA ARG A 358 -6.58 9.10 33.17
C ARG A 358 -5.71 8.42 34.23
N PRO A 359 -6.22 7.40 34.96
CA PRO A 359 -5.44 6.70 35.98
C PRO A 359 -4.13 6.08 35.48
N SER A 360 -4.08 5.70 34.21
CA SER A 360 -2.93 5.05 33.56
C SER A 360 -1.83 6.04 33.12
N LEU A 361 -2.04 7.36 33.28
CA LEU A 361 -1.05 8.40 33.02
C LEU A 361 -1.38 9.65 33.84
N LYS A 362 -0.75 9.82 35.01
CA LYS A 362 -1.05 10.91 35.96
C LYS A 362 -0.07 12.09 35.90
N GLY A 363 1.04 11.93 35.20
CA GLY A 363 2.12 12.91 35.16
C GLY A 363 3.16 12.61 34.10
N ILE A 364 4.15 13.49 34.00
CA ILE A 364 5.15 13.50 32.94
C ILE A 364 6.22 12.42 33.12
N GLU A 365 6.37 11.90 34.33
CA GLU A 365 7.36 10.89 34.75
C GLU A 365 7.29 9.66 33.83
N LYS A 366 6.06 9.17 33.57
CA LYS A 366 5.85 7.98 32.75
C LYS A 366 6.24 8.22 31.29
N ILE A 367 6.03 9.43 30.76
CA ILE A 367 6.46 9.82 29.40
C ILE A 367 7.98 9.89 29.32
N VAL A 368 8.66 10.43 30.35
CA VAL A 368 10.12 10.44 30.41
C VAL A 368 10.68 9.03 30.33
N TYR A 369 10.07 8.07 31.04
CA TYR A 369 10.49 6.68 30.95
C TYR A 369 10.26 6.09 29.56
N GLN A 370 9.12 6.35 28.92
CA GLN A 370 8.85 5.91 27.54
C GLN A 370 9.80 6.54 26.51
N LEU A 371 10.22 7.79 26.71
CA LEU A 371 11.26 8.43 25.88
C LEU A 371 12.64 7.77 26.09
N ALA A 372 12.97 7.40 27.32
CA ALA A 372 14.19 6.63 27.61
C ALA A 372 14.17 5.25 26.93
N LEU A 373 13.03 4.55 26.93
CA LEU A 373 12.87 3.30 26.16
C LEU A 373 13.10 3.53 24.66
N TYR A 374 12.58 4.62 24.09
CA TYR A 374 12.80 4.95 22.69
C TYR A 374 14.30 5.14 22.36
N TYR A 375 15.02 5.92 23.16
CA TYR A 375 16.46 6.15 22.92
C TYR A 375 17.32 4.92 23.21
N ALA A 376 16.94 4.10 24.20
CA ALA A 376 17.56 2.80 24.44
C ALA A 376 17.42 1.86 23.22
N ALA A 377 16.23 1.81 22.60
CA ALA A 377 16.04 1.06 21.37
C ALA A 377 16.87 1.61 20.21
N LEU A 378 16.99 2.94 20.06
CA LEU A 378 17.86 3.54 19.06
C LEU A 378 19.33 3.17 19.24
N ASP A 379 19.81 3.10 20.48
CA ASP A 379 21.18 2.67 20.78
C ASP A 379 21.40 1.22 20.39
N ILE A 380 20.48 0.32 20.72
CA ILE A 380 20.53 -1.09 20.29
C ILE A 380 20.50 -1.18 18.77
N VAL A 381 19.61 -0.43 18.10
CA VAL A 381 19.51 -0.44 16.65
C VAL A 381 20.82 -0.02 15.99
N LYS A 382 21.47 1.01 16.52
CA LYS A 382 22.77 1.48 16.02
C LYS A 382 23.88 0.47 16.30
N GLU A 383 23.93 -0.10 17.50
CA GLU A 383 24.97 -1.04 17.93
C GLU A 383 24.93 -2.34 17.12
N TYR A 384 23.75 -2.92 16.92
CA TYR A 384 23.57 -4.19 16.23
C TYR A 384 23.32 -4.05 14.72
N ASN A 385 23.35 -2.81 14.21
CA ASN A 385 23.05 -2.46 12.82
C ASN A 385 21.70 -3.02 12.34
N ILE A 386 20.67 -2.81 13.16
CA ILE A 386 19.30 -3.26 12.91
C ILE A 386 18.63 -2.35 11.89
N THR A 387 17.78 -2.94 11.05
CA THR A 387 17.10 -2.22 9.96
C THR A 387 15.58 -2.17 10.14
N PHE A 388 15.00 -3.10 10.88
CA PHE A 388 13.59 -3.14 11.27
C PHE A 388 13.45 -4.01 12.53
N MET A 389 12.37 -3.84 13.29
CA MET A 389 12.26 -4.44 14.62
C MET A 389 10.83 -4.74 15.06
N GLY A 390 10.68 -5.44 16.17
CA GLY A 390 9.44 -5.60 16.92
C GLY A 390 9.69 -5.49 18.41
N VAL A 391 8.68 -5.01 19.14
CA VAL A 391 8.72 -4.92 20.61
C VAL A 391 7.54 -5.67 21.18
N LYS A 392 7.79 -6.70 22.01
CA LYS A 392 6.75 -7.54 22.60
C LYS A 392 5.76 -6.72 23.42
N CYS A 393 6.25 -5.91 24.36
CA CYS A 393 5.43 -5.05 25.23
C CYS A 393 4.46 -5.81 26.13
N GLN A 394 3.42 -6.44 25.56
CA GLN A 394 2.44 -7.20 26.32
C GLN A 394 2.91 -8.64 26.59
N ASP A 395 2.69 -9.18 27.79
CA ASP A 395 2.02 -8.58 28.95
C ASP A 395 3.01 -8.08 30.01
N GLU A 396 4.28 -8.50 29.99
CA GLU A 396 5.17 -8.26 31.13
C GLU A 396 5.65 -6.82 31.28
N LEU A 397 6.08 -6.20 30.17
CA LEU A 397 6.58 -4.83 30.17
C LEU A 397 5.43 -3.84 30.41
N SER A 398 4.29 -4.07 29.77
CA SER A 398 3.11 -3.23 29.94
C SER A 398 2.36 -3.40 31.27
N ALA A 399 2.50 -4.55 31.95
CA ALA A 399 1.90 -4.75 33.26
C ALA A 399 2.79 -4.27 34.43
N ARG A 400 4.12 -4.20 34.24
CA ARG A 400 5.07 -3.91 35.34
C ARG A 400 5.82 -2.58 35.21
N HIS A 401 6.01 -2.05 34.00
CA HIS A 401 6.85 -0.87 33.75
C HIS A 401 6.07 0.28 33.09
N CYS A 402 5.83 0.18 31.78
CA CYS A 402 5.00 1.08 30.98
C CYS A 402 4.82 0.48 29.58
N THR A 403 3.95 1.04 28.74
CA THR A 403 3.82 0.61 27.34
C THR A 403 4.94 1.17 26.45
N ALA A 404 5.30 0.43 25.39
CA ALA A 404 6.29 0.84 24.38
C ALA A 404 5.69 1.64 23.19
N CYS A 405 4.58 2.36 23.41
CA CYS A 405 3.84 3.03 22.33
C CYS A 405 4.61 4.19 21.70
N ILE A 406 5.27 5.03 22.51
CA ILE A 406 6.14 6.11 21.99
C ILE A 406 7.29 5.51 21.17
N LEU A 407 7.95 4.48 21.68
CA LEU A 407 9.03 3.79 20.97
C LEU A 407 8.56 3.35 19.57
N THR A 408 7.50 2.55 19.48
CA THR A 408 7.07 1.97 18.20
C THR A 408 6.46 3.00 17.25
N ALA A 409 5.78 4.05 17.74
CA ALA A 409 5.34 5.18 16.90
C ALA A 409 6.51 5.90 16.24
N PHE A 410 7.49 6.29 17.06
CA PHE A 410 8.57 7.13 16.60
C PHE A 410 9.62 6.36 15.81
N MET A 411 9.85 5.07 16.06
CA MET A 411 10.76 4.26 15.23
C MET A 411 10.32 4.24 13.76
N ASN A 412 9.02 4.03 13.51
CA ASN A 412 8.42 4.07 12.18
C ASN A 412 8.37 5.47 11.54
N ASN A 413 8.46 6.54 12.34
CA ASN A 413 8.26 7.92 11.86
C ASN A 413 9.49 8.48 11.12
N ASP A 414 9.32 9.54 10.33
CA ASP A 414 10.42 10.23 9.63
C ASP A 414 11.14 11.28 10.49
N VAL A 415 10.53 11.72 11.59
CA VAL A 415 11.13 12.57 12.61
C VAL A 415 11.03 11.94 14.00
N GLY A 416 12.02 12.19 14.86
CA GLY A 416 12.05 11.73 16.24
C GLY A 416 11.11 12.52 17.16
N PRO A 417 10.96 12.10 18.43
CA PRO A 417 10.20 12.84 19.44
C PRO A 417 10.84 14.18 19.79
N ASP A 418 12.11 14.41 19.43
CA ASP A 418 12.78 15.72 19.52
C ASP A 418 12.54 16.62 18.30
N GLY A 419 11.67 16.20 17.38
CA GLY A 419 11.32 16.95 16.17
C GLY A 419 12.37 16.91 15.06
N LYS A 420 13.48 16.17 15.25
CA LYS A 420 14.57 16.12 14.27
C LYS A 420 14.36 15.00 13.25
N PRO A 421 14.72 15.20 11.97
CA PRO A 421 14.72 14.12 10.98
C PRO A 421 15.60 12.96 11.40
N LYS A 422 15.16 11.74 11.11
CA LYS A 422 15.91 10.51 11.40
C LYS A 422 15.68 9.43 10.34
N PRO A 423 16.53 8.40 10.30
CA PRO A 423 16.21 7.18 9.56
C PRO A 423 14.90 6.55 10.06
N ILE A 424 14.09 6.06 9.14
CA ILE A 424 12.89 5.29 9.43
C ILE A 424 13.31 3.85 9.73
N ILE A 425 12.87 3.34 10.87
CA ILE A 425 13.11 1.95 11.26
C ILE A 425 11.73 1.30 11.43
N PRO A 426 11.26 0.52 10.44
CA PRO A 426 9.98 -0.16 10.54
C PRO A 426 9.89 -0.98 11.83
N ALA A 427 8.84 -0.76 12.63
CA ALA A 427 8.72 -1.31 13.97
C ALA A 427 7.30 -1.82 14.25
N SER A 428 7.14 -3.10 14.56
CA SER A 428 5.84 -3.66 14.95
C SER A 428 5.59 -3.56 16.45
N CYS A 429 4.33 -3.34 16.80
CA CYS A 429 3.85 -3.65 18.15
C CYS A 429 3.79 -5.18 18.33
N GLU A 430 3.79 -5.62 19.58
CA GLU A 430 3.54 -7.02 19.95
C GLU A 430 4.55 -8.02 19.37
N ASN A 431 5.73 -7.50 18.99
CA ASN A 431 6.76 -8.22 18.26
C ASN A 431 6.21 -8.99 17.05
N ASP A 432 5.21 -8.44 16.34
CA ASP A 432 4.66 -9.10 15.17
C ASP A 432 5.65 -9.02 14.00
N MET A 433 6.34 -10.13 13.78
CA MET A 433 7.44 -10.25 12.85
C MET A 433 6.97 -10.11 11.39
N ASP A 434 5.91 -10.79 10.99
CA ASP A 434 5.39 -10.73 9.62
C ASP A 434 4.76 -9.34 9.31
N SER A 435 4.16 -8.68 10.31
CA SER A 435 3.73 -7.28 10.15
C SER A 435 4.93 -6.33 9.98
N ALA A 436 6.00 -6.51 10.75
CA ALA A 436 7.21 -5.71 10.62
C ALA A 436 7.86 -5.88 9.25
N LEU A 437 7.92 -7.11 8.73
CA LEU A 437 8.41 -7.37 7.38
C LEU A 437 7.50 -6.73 6.32
N THR A 438 6.18 -6.78 6.52
CA THR A 438 5.23 -6.09 5.63
C THR A 438 5.50 -4.57 5.62
N GLN A 439 5.66 -3.96 6.78
CA GLN A 439 6.01 -2.53 6.90
C GLN A 439 7.35 -2.21 6.23
N LEU A 440 8.37 -3.08 6.39
CA LEU A 440 9.66 -2.92 5.74
C LEU A 440 9.54 -2.96 4.20
N ILE A 441 8.77 -3.88 3.63
CA ILE A 441 8.54 -3.94 2.18
C ILE A 441 7.86 -2.66 1.69
N LEU A 442 6.80 -2.20 2.38
CA LEU A 442 6.10 -0.95 2.04
C LEU A 442 7.04 0.26 2.16
N HIS A 443 7.89 0.30 3.19
CA HIS A 443 8.90 1.34 3.37
C HIS A 443 9.92 1.32 2.23
N LEU A 444 10.49 0.16 1.88
CA LEU A 444 11.46 0.04 0.79
C LEU A 444 10.86 0.39 -0.58
N LEU A 445 9.57 0.10 -0.77
CA LEU A 445 8.83 0.51 -1.96
C LEU A 445 8.52 2.02 -1.99
N THR A 446 8.46 2.73 -0.87
CA THR A 446 8.04 4.15 -0.89
C THR A 446 9.17 5.12 -0.54
N GLY A 447 10.17 4.67 0.20
CA GLY A 447 11.12 5.52 0.93
C GLY A 447 10.47 6.34 2.04
N LYS A 448 9.22 6.02 2.43
CA LYS A 448 8.40 6.78 3.40
C LYS A 448 7.99 5.90 4.58
N PRO A 449 7.50 6.47 5.69
CA PRO A 449 7.00 5.69 6.83
C PRO A 449 5.92 4.69 6.40
N ALA A 450 5.99 3.49 6.98
CA ALA A 450 4.91 2.51 6.99
C ALA A 450 4.41 2.37 8.44
N GLY A 451 3.14 2.03 8.61
CA GLY A 451 2.52 1.90 9.92
C GLY A 451 2.06 0.47 10.21
N PHE A 452 1.81 0.23 11.49
CA PHE A 452 1.26 -1.00 12.04
C PHE A 452 -0.14 -0.71 12.58
N GLY A 453 -1.09 -1.62 12.42
CA GLY A 453 -2.35 -1.55 13.15
C GLY A 453 -3.17 -2.82 13.12
N ASP A 454 -4.21 -2.85 13.95
CA ASP A 454 -5.14 -3.96 13.97
C ASP A 454 -6.20 -3.75 12.88
N PHE A 455 -6.51 -4.82 12.16
CA PHE A 455 -7.76 -4.95 11.44
C PHE A 455 -8.88 -5.00 12.48
N ARG A 456 -9.45 -3.84 12.80
CA ARG A 456 -10.32 -3.71 13.98
C ARG A 456 -11.77 -4.03 13.67
N ASP A 457 -12.28 -3.45 12.59
CA ASP A 457 -13.68 -3.57 12.19
C ASP A 457 -13.83 -3.30 10.69
N VAL A 458 -14.82 -3.92 10.07
CA VAL A 458 -15.26 -3.59 8.71
C VAL A 458 -16.79 -3.57 8.73
N GLU A 459 -17.34 -2.40 8.43
CA GLU A 459 -18.79 -2.19 8.41
C GLU A 459 -19.14 -1.24 7.26
N ASP A 460 -20.15 -1.61 6.47
CA ASP A 460 -20.71 -0.83 5.37
C ASP A 460 -19.64 -0.37 4.35
N GLY A 461 -18.71 -1.26 4.00
CA GLY A 461 -17.64 -0.97 3.06
C GLY A 461 -16.53 -0.08 3.63
N VAL A 462 -16.42 0.05 4.95
CA VAL A 462 -15.41 0.88 5.61
C VAL A 462 -14.57 0.04 6.58
N LEU A 463 -13.27 -0.08 6.28
CA LEU A 463 -12.28 -0.67 7.18
C LEU A 463 -11.85 0.35 8.24
N THR A 464 -11.91 -0.06 9.50
CA THR A 464 -11.33 0.65 10.65
C THR A 464 -10.04 -0.03 11.07
N ILE A 465 -8.95 0.75 11.12
CA ILE A 465 -7.62 0.31 11.55
C ILE A 465 -7.30 1.01 12.86
N MET A 466 -7.02 0.23 13.90
CA MET A 466 -6.66 0.73 15.22
C MET A 466 -5.59 -0.13 15.84
N ASN A 467 -4.38 0.38 15.99
CA ASN A 467 -3.40 -0.28 16.83
C ASN A 467 -3.74 -0.08 18.32
N CYS A 468 -3.27 -1.00 19.16
CA CYS A 468 -3.42 -1.01 20.62
C CYS A 468 -2.60 0.07 21.36
N GLY A 469 -2.36 1.22 20.73
CA GLY A 469 -1.78 2.39 21.38
C GLY A 469 -0.99 3.34 20.50
N GLN A 470 -0.64 3.01 19.26
CA GLN A 470 0.14 3.94 18.44
C GLN A 470 -0.03 3.79 16.94
N HIS A 471 -0.01 4.91 16.23
CA HIS A 471 0.36 4.98 14.83
C HIS A 471 1.50 6.00 14.72
N PRO A 472 2.36 5.91 13.69
CA PRO A 472 3.41 6.91 13.47
C PRO A 472 2.77 8.29 13.19
N PRO A 473 3.25 9.39 13.81
CA PRO A 473 2.71 10.72 13.60
C PRO A 473 2.64 11.16 12.13
N TYR A 474 3.50 10.62 11.26
CA TYR A 474 3.45 10.78 9.81
C TYR A 474 2.05 10.61 9.21
N PHE A 475 1.21 9.74 9.79
CA PHE A 475 -0.14 9.45 9.32
C PHE A 475 -1.21 10.39 9.89
N PHE A 476 -0.89 11.29 10.83
CA PHE A 476 -1.83 12.28 11.39
C PHE A 476 -1.98 13.53 10.51
N GLY A 477 -1.47 13.47 9.28
CA GLY A 477 -1.59 14.51 8.26
C GLY A 477 -1.35 13.95 6.86
N ARG A 478 -1.37 14.81 5.85
CA ARG A 478 -1.09 14.41 4.47
C ARG A 478 0.41 14.13 4.26
N PRO A 479 0.79 13.27 3.29
CA PRO A 479 2.19 12.91 3.05
C PRO A 479 3.15 14.09 2.88
N ASP A 480 2.70 15.14 2.20
CA ASP A 480 3.43 16.35 1.80
C ASP A 480 3.42 17.48 2.85
N GLU A 481 2.65 17.32 3.94
CA GLU A 481 2.66 18.29 5.02
C GLU A 481 3.97 18.28 5.81
N ASP A 482 4.29 19.44 6.37
CA ASP A 482 5.39 19.63 7.31
C ASP A 482 5.33 18.58 8.45
N PRO A 483 6.42 17.84 8.72
CA PRO A 483 6.43 16.81 9.75
C PRO A 483 6.01 17.33 11.12
N VAL A 484 6.52 18.50 11.55
CA VAL A 484 6.23 19.09 12.87
C VAL A 484 4.74 19.33 13.07
N LYS A 485 4.04 19.85 12.05
CA LYS A 485 2.57 20.02 12.09
C LYS A 485 1.80 18.72 12.30
N LYS A 486 2.35 17.57 11.86
CA LYS A 486 1.74 16.26 12.09
C LYS A 486 1.92 15.82 13.56
N LEU A 487 3.07 16.14 14.17
CA LEU A 487 3.27 15.91 15.61
C LEU A 487 2.41 16.80 16.49
N ASP A 488 2.14 18.04 16.06
CA ASP A 488 1.23 18.95 16.78
C ASP A 488 -0.18 18.39 16.94
N ARG A 489 -0.57 17.43 16.09
CA ARG A 489 -1.85 16.73 16.12
C ARG A 489 -1.81 15.43 16.92
N ALA A 490 -0.64 14.98 17.36
CA ALA A 490 -0.51 13.81 18.21
C ALA A 490 -1.05 14.11 19.61
N GLU A 491 -1.72 13.13 20.19
CA GLU A 491 -2.31 13.17 21.51
C GLU A 491 -1.72 12.03 22.36
N TYR A 492 -1.08 12.39 23.46
CA TYR A 492 -0.49 11.47 24.43
C TYR A 492 -1.49 11.22 25.55
N ILE A 493 -2.20 10.10 25.45
CA ILE A 493 -3.34 9.75 26.31
C ILE A 493 -2.99 8.52 27.14
N GLY A 494 -3.37 8.49 28.42
CA GLY A 494 -3.18 7.30 29.26
C GLY A 494 -3.85 6.06 28.67
N GLN A 495 -3.13 4.94 28.65
CA GLN A 495 -3.56 3.68 28.06
C GLN A 495 -4.89 3.10 28.61
N GLU A 496 -5.43 2.12 27.90
CA GLU A 496 -6.65 1.39 28.29
C GLU A 496 -6.42 0.41 29.46
N ILE A 497 -7.50 -0.19 29.95
CA ILE A 497 -7.50 -1.08 31.15
C ILE A 497 -6.56 -2.29 31.05
N PHE A 498 -6.16 -2.68 29.85
CA PHE A 498 -5.30 -3.84 29.59
C PHE A 498 -3.85 -3.65 30.07
N TYR A 499 -3.43 -2.40 30.28
CA TYR A 499 -2.03 -2.04 30.56
C TYR A 499 -1.89 -1.57 32.01
N ALA A 500 -1.65 -2.50 32.94
CA ALA A 500 -1.66 -2.21 34.38
C ALA A 500 -0.62 -1.17 34.81
N ALA A 501 0.56 -1.13 34.18
CA ALA A 501 1.58 -0.12 34.47
C ALA A 501 1.36 1.21 33.73
N GLY A 502 0.34 1.27 32.88
CA GLY A 502 -0.04 2.45 32.12
C GLY A 502 1.02 2.88 31.10
N GLY A 503 1.12 4.20 30.90
CA GLY A 503 1.90 4.81 29.83
C GLY A 503 1.02 5.55 28.83
N ALA A 504 1.63 6.46 28.09
CA ALA A 504 0.97 7.20 27.03
C ALA A 504 0.86 6.35 25.76
N SER A 505 -0.33 6.32 25.17
CA SER A 505 -0.52 6.03 23.76
C SER A 505 -0.03 7.22 22.91
N VAL A 506 0.17 6.99 21.61
CA VAL A 506 0.37 8.04 20.61
C VAL A 506 -0.86 8.03 19.70
N ARG A 507 -1.87 8.80 20.11
CA ARG A 507 -3.18 8.87 19.46
C ARG A 507 -3.18 9.95 18.38
N GLY A 508 -3.85 9.65 17.29
CA GLY A 508 -4.14 10.61 16.24
C GLY A 508 -5.13 10.01 15.25
N ARG A 509 -5.51 10.82 14.26
CA ARG A 509 -6.54 10.49 13.28
C ARG A 509 -5.99 10.79 11.90
N THR A 510 -6.05 9.81 11.01
CA THR A 510 -5.62 10.00 9.62
C THR A 510 -6.67 10.82 8.86
N PRO A 511 -6.28 11.85 8.10
CA PRO A 511 -7.24 12.66 7.35
C PRO A 511 -7.84 11.90 6.16
N GLY A 512 -9.01 12.33 5.72
CA GLY A 512 -9.74 11.77 4.58
C GLY A 512 -9.21 12.18 3.21
N GLY A 513 -9.66 11.46 2.18
CA GLY A 513 -9.39 11.71 0.77
C GLY A 513 -7.97 11.34 0.35
N LEU A 514 -7.36 10.33 0.99
CA LEU A 514 -6.04 9.80 0.63
C LEU A 514 -6.16 8.34 0.23
N LYS A 515 -5.38 7.92 -0.76
CA LYS A 515 -5.17 6.50 -1.04
C LYS A 515 -4.17 5.93 -0.05
N MET A 516 -4.47 4.76 0.50
CA MET A 516 -3.58 4.04 1.38
C MET A 516 -3.63 2.56 1.05
N THR A 517 -2.47 1.93 0.91
CA THR A 517 -2.38 0.47 0.75
C THR A 517 -2.33 -0.15 2.13
N VAL A 518 -3.16 -1.16 2.36
CA VAL A 518 -3.08 -2.07 3.50
C VAL A 518 -2.58 -3.42 3.01
N ALA A 519 -1.66 -4.04 3.74
CA ALA A 519 -1.05 -5.30 3.36
C ALA A 519 -0.75 -6.17 4.58
N ARG A 520 -0.65 -7.48 4.36
CA ARG A 520 -0.22 -8.45 5.36
C ARG A 520 0.45 -9.65 4.71
N LEU A 521 1.72 -9.88 5.05
CA LEU A 521 2.36 -11.19 4.88
C LEU A 521 1.84 -12.16 5.94
N ALA A 522 1.54 -13.38 5.52
CA ALA A 522 1.14 -14.45 6.42
C ALA A 522 1.51 -15.81 5.82
N ARG A 523 1.10 -16.89 6.49
CA ARG A 523 1.35 -18.26 6.05
C ARG A 523 0.05 -19.05 5.99
N GLU A 524 -0.16 -19.74 4.87
CA GLU A 524 -1.22 -20.74 4.70
C GLU A 524 -0.55 -22.11 4.54
N ASN A 525 -0.80 -23.02 5.48
CA ASN A 525 -0.13 -24.34 5.52
C ASN A 525 1.40 -24.21 5.36
N LEU A 526 2.00 -23.33 6.17
CA LEU A 526 3.42 -22.97 6.19
C LEU A 526 3.99 -22.38 4.89
N ARG A 527 3.16 -22.04 3.90
CA ARG A 527 3.61 -21.35 2.68
C ARG A 527 3.24 -19.87 2.76
N TYR A 528 4.17 -19.00 2.38
CA TYR A 528 3.95 -17.56 2.43
C TYR A 528 2.87 -17.12 1.47
N GLN A 529 2.02 -16.22 1.95
CA GLN A 529 1.04 -15.50 1.17
C GLN A 529 1.05 -14.01 1.53
N LEU A 530 0.91 -13.16 0.51
CA LEU A 530 0.67 -11.73 0.68
C LEU A 530 -0.79 -11.39 0.39
N VAL A 531 -1.49 -10.79 1.35
CA VAL A 531 -2.84 -10.25 1.16
C VAL A 531 -2.76 -8.73 1.20
N ALA A 532 -3.35 -8.04 0.23
CA ALA A 532 -3.32 -6.57 0.21
C ALA A 532 -4.52 -5.98 -0.53
N THR A 533 -4.89 -4.76 -0.17
CA THR A 533 -5.83 -3.93 -0.93
C THR A 533 -5.52 -2.46 -0.72
N VAL A 534 -6.26 -1.59 -1.42
CA VAL A 534 -6.21 -0.14 -1.24
C VAL A 534 -7.47 0.30 -0.50
N ILE A 535 -7.34 1.31 0.36
CA ILE A 535 -8.46 2.05 0.93
C ILE A 535 -8.41 3.51 0.53
N GLU A 536 -9.57 4.13 0.37
CA GLU A 536 -9.70 5.59 0.33
C GLU A 536 -10.04 6.08 1.73
N THR A 537 -9.10 6.78 2.38
CA THR A 537 -9.30 7.25 3.76
C THR A 537 -10.47 8.22 3.85
N ILE A 538 -11.17 8.19 4.97
CA ILE A 538 -12.23 9.15 5.30
C ILE A 538 -11.83 9.90 6.57
N ASP A 539 -12.34 11.12 6.74
CA ASP A 539 -12.12 11.88 7.96
C ASP A 539 -12.73 11.12 9.15
N VAL A 540 -11.94 10.99 10.21
CA VAL A 540 -12.37 10.31 11.43
C VAL A 540 -13.01 11.32 12.37
N ASP A 541 -14.29 11.13 12.68
CA ASP A 541 -14.98 11.91 13.71
C ASP A 541 -14.34 11.65 15.09
N PRO A 542 -14.04 12.70 15.89
CA PRO A 542 -13.45 12.50 17.22
C PRO A 542 -14.26 11.60 18.15
N GLY A 543 -15.59 11.51 17.97
CA GLY A 543 -16.48 10.63 18.73
C GLY A 543 -16.26 9.13 18.47
N GLU A 544 -15.59 8.75 17.37
CA GLU A 544 -15.22 7.34 17.12
C GLU A 544 -14.30 6.77 18.21
N HIS A 545 -13.54 7.63 18.90
CA HIS A 545 -12.75 7.21 20.05
C HIS A 545 -13.62 6.70 21.21
N GLU A 546 -14.83 7.24 21.40
CA GLU A 546 -15.80 6.74 22.40
C GLU A 546 -16.45 5.44 21.95
N ARG A 547 -16.68 5.25 20.64
CA ARG A 547 -17.25 4.02 20.07
C ARG A 547 -16.29 2.84 20.22
N TYR A 548 -14.99 3.06 20.03
CA TYR A 548 -13.96 2.02 20.10
C TYR A 548 -13.14 2.10 21.39
N ASN A 549 -11.88 2.50 21.27
CA ASN A 549 -10.96 2.66 22.39
C ASN A 549 -10.48 4.12 22.39
N TYR A 550 -10.78 4.81 23.48
CA TYR A 550 -10.56 6.24 23.61
C TYR A 550 -9.10 6.60 23.38
N SER A 551 -8.17 5.81 23.93
CA SER A 551 -6.75 6.13 23.92
C SER A 551 -6.06 5.80 22.60
N TRP A 552 -6.69 5.07 21.68
CA TRP A 552 -6.02 4.48 20.53
C TRP A 552 -6.20 5.29 19.24
N PRO A 553 -5.19 5.34 18.37
CA PRO A 553 -5.28 6.06 17.09
C PRO A 553 -6.16 5.32 16.10
N ILE A 554 -6.79 6.06 15.17
CA ILE A 554 -7.80 5.53 14.26
C ILE A 554 -7.48 5.94 12.81
N ILE A 555 -7.57 4.99 11.90
CA ILE A 555 -7.71 5.20 10.45
C ILE A 555 -9.04 4.58 10.04
N LYS A 556 -9.82 5.28 9.22
CA LYS A 556 -10.98 4.70 8.53
C LYS A 556 -10.81 4.90 7.03
N GLY A 557 -11.21 3.91 6.23
CA GLY A 557 -11.19 4.07 4.79
C GLY A 557 -12.10 3.09 4.07
N LYS A 558 -12.62 3.54 2.92
CA LYS A 558 -13.51 2.75 2.06
C LYS A 558 -12.72 1.65 1.37
N ILE A 559 -13.25 0.43 1.39
CA ILE A 559 -12.68 -0.72 0.69
C ILE A 559 -13.33 -0.90 -0.70
N PRO A 560 -12.60 -1.45 -1.69
CA PRO A 560 -13.11 -1.62 -3.05
C PRO A 560 -13.86 -2.94 -3.25
N ILE A 561 -14.04 -3.73 -2.18
CA ILE A 561 -14.63 -5.07 -2.20
C ILE A 561 -15.67 -5.22 -1.09
N PRO A 562 -16.57 -6.21 -1.16
CA PRO A 562 -17.51 -6.49 -0.07
C PRO A 562 -16.82 -6.85 1.25
N ASP A 563 -17.44 -6.49 2.37
CA ASP A 563 -16.93 -6.70 3.72
C ASP A 563 -16.59 -8.17 3.99
N GLU A 564 -17.49 -9.08 3.61
CA GLU A 564 -17.32 -10.52 3.82
C GLU A 564 -16.11 -11.05 3.04
N VAL A 565 -15.89 -10.54 1.82
CA VAL A 565 -14.73 -10.95 1.02
C VAL A 565 -13.44 -10.52 1.70
N LEU A 566 -13.38 -9.29 2.24
CA LEU A 566 -12.18 -8.82 2.92
C LEU A 566 -11.92 -9.62 4.21
N ILE A 567 -12.96 -9.86 5.02
CA ILE A 567 -12.84 -10.64 6.26
C ILE A 567 -12.37 -12.08 5.98
N ASP A 568 -12.94 -12.74 4.97
CA ASP A 568 -12.63 -14.14 4.65
C ASP A 568 -11.19 -14.33 4.14
N VAL A 569 -10.64 -13.32 3.44
CA VAL A 569 -9.29 -13.42 2.86
C VAL A 569 -8.20 -12.84 3.75
N TRP A 570 -8.53 -11.98 4.72
CA TRP A 570 -7.53 -11.36 5.57
C TRP A 570 -6.96 -12.38 6.57
N PRO A 571 -5.64 -12.60 6.62
CA PRO A 571 -5.10 -13.82 7.23
C PRO A 571 -4.96 -13.75 8.77
N CYS A 572 -5.04 -12.57 9.38
CA CYS A 572 -4.92 -12.40 10.83
C CYS A 572 -5.38 -11.02 11.31
N ASN A 573 -5.33 -10.77 12.62
CA ASN A 573 -5.75 -9.51 13.26
C ASN A 573 -4.91 -8.27 12.92
N HIS A 574 -3.67 -8.40 12.41
CA HIS A 574 -2.80 -7.24 12.14
C HIS A 574 -2.60 -6.96 10.66
N LEU A 575 -2.17 -5.73 10.37
CA LEU A 575 -1.78 -5.27 9.04
C LEU A 575 -0.66 -4.23 9.09
N GLY A 576 0.02 -4.08 7.96
CA GLY A 576 0.87 -2.93 7.66
C GLY A 576 0.19 -1.99 6.68
N PHE A 577 0.48 -0.69 6.75
CA PHE A 577 -0.10 0.29 5.83
C PHE A 577 0.89 1.38 5.40
N ALA A 578 0.68 1.94 4.21
CA ALA A 578 1.43 3.07 3.67
C ALA A 578 0.59 3.90 2.70
N PHE A 579 0.87 5.21 2.58
CA PHE A 579 0.18 6.05 1.61
C PHE A 579 0.48 5.67 0.17
N GLY A 580 -0.51 5.87 -0.71
CA GLY A 580 -0.47 5.51 -2.12
C GLY A 580 -1.10 4.14 -2.40
N ASP A 581 -1.33 3.86 -3.68
CA ASP A 581 -1.72 2.55 -4.18
C ASP A 581 -0.47 1.80 -4.66
N LEU A 582 -0.07 0.78 -3.91
CA LEU A 582 1.09 -0.08 -4.16
C LEU A 582 0.65 -1.48 -4.62
N THR A 583 -0.62 -1.67 -4.97
CA THR A 583 -1.14 -3.00 -5.33
C THR A 583 -0.43 -3.62 -6.55
N PRO A 584 -0.07 -2.88 -7.63
CA PRO A 584 0.72 -3.45 -8.71
C PRO A 584 2.15 -3.83 -8.28
N GLU A 585 2.81 -2.99 -7.48
CA GLU A 585 4.14 -3.23 -6.93
C GLU A 585 4.18 -4.48 -6.06
N LEU A 586 3.14 -4.70 -5.24
CA LEU A 586 3.04 -5.85 -4.35
C LEU A 586 2.75 -7.14 -5.13
N VAL A 587 1.93 -7.10 -6.19
CA VAL A 587 1.76 -8.24 -7.12
C VAL A 587 3.09 -8.58 -7.80
N GLU A 588 3.79 -7.57 -8.32
CA GLU A 588 5.11 -7.73 -8.95
C GLU A 588 6.14 -8.31 -7.96
N PHE A 589 6.15 -7.83 -6.72
CA PHE A 589 7.02 -8.34 -5.64
C PHE A 589 6.73 -9.80 -5.32
N ALA A 590 5.47 -10.13 -5.00
CA ALA A 590 5.09 -11.48 -4.59
C ALA A 590 5.34 -12.51 -5.70
N HIS A 591 5.08 -12.14 -6.97
CA HIS A 591 5.37 -13.00 -8.11
C HIS A 591 6.87 -13.26 -8.25
N ARG A 592 7.72 -12.23 -8.15
CA ARG A 592 9.18 -12.37 -8.28
C ARG A 592 9.84 -13.14 -7.14
N VAL A 593 9.37 -12.95 -5.91
CA VAL A 593 9.85 -13.73 -4.75
C VAL A 593 9.34 -15.16 -4.80
N GLY A 594 8.25 -15.42 -5.52
CA GLY A 594 7.69 -16.74 -5.68
C GLY A 594 6.79 -17.17 -4.53
N ILE A 595 6.14 -16.22 -3.85
CA ILE A 595 5.13 -16.49 -2.79
C ILE A 595 3.69 -16.38 -3.32
N GLY A 596 2.73 -16.95 -2.59
CA GLY A 596 1.31 -16.77 -2.90
C GLY A 596 0.86 -15.34 -2.69
N TYR A 597 -0.24 -14.94 -3.32
CA TYR A 597 -0.87 -13.66 -3.02
C TYR A 597 -2.36 -13.62 -3.38
N LYS A 598 -3.09 -12.75 -2.69
CA LYS A 598 -4.45 -12.30 -3.01
C LYS A 598 -4.51 -10.79 -2.84
N ILE A 599 -4.48 -10.06 -3.94
CA ILE A 599 -4.37 -8.61 -3.94
C ILE A 599 -5.53 -8.01 -4.71
N PHE A 600 -6.26 -7.09 -4.08
CA PHE A 600 -7.42 -6.43 -4.70
C PHE A 600 -7.06 -5.00 -5.08
N ALA A 601 -7.17 -4.69 -6.37
CA ALA A 601 -6.93 -3.35 -6.90
C ALA A 601 -8.07 -2.37 -6.54
N GLU A 602 -7.90 -1.10 -6.86
CA GLU A 602 -8.87 -0.03 -6.59
C GLU A 602 -10.24 -0.26 -7.23
N ASP A 603 -10.30 -0.96 -8.37
CA ASP A 603 -11.56 -1.33 -9.04
C ASP A 603 -12.19 -2.61 -8.46
N GLY A 604 -11.65 -3.14 -7.36
CA GLY A 604 -12.09 -4.36 -6.70
C GLY A 604 -11.62 -5.66 -7.38
N LYS A 605 -10.86 -5.56 -8.48
CA LYS A 605 -10.38 -6.75 -9.21
C LYS A 605 -9.32 -7.49 -8.40
N GLU A 606 -9.52 -8.80 -8.26
CA GLU A 606 -8.55 -9.69 -7.61
C GLU A 606 -7.43 -10.10 -8.57
N TYR A 607 -6.20 -9.99 -8.09
CA TYR A 607 -5.00 -10.59 -8.64
C TYR A 607 -4.51 -11.65 -7.65
N SER A 608 -4.37 -12.89 -8.11
CA SER A 608 -3.95 -13.97 -7.21
C SER A 608 -3.00 -14.99 -7.82
N ARG A 609 -2.20 -15.57 -6.91
CA ARG A 609 -1.32 -16.71 -7.13
C ARG A 609 -1.44 -17.63 -5.91
N PRO A 610 -1.63 -18.95 -6.09
CA PRO A 610 -1.71 -19.86 -4.95
C PRO A 610 -0.40 -19.87 -4.14
N SER A 611 -0.53 -20.15 -2.84
CA SER A 611 0.55 -20.26 -1.86
C SER A 611 1.45 -21.46 -2.09
#